data_AF-A0A645G8J7-F1
#
_entry.id   AF-A0A645G8J7-F1
#
_cell.length_a   1.000
_cell.length_b   1.000
_cell.length_c   1.000
_cell.angle_alpha   90.00
_cell.angle_beta   90.00
_cell.angle_gamma   90.00
#
_symmetry.space_group_name_H-M   'P 1'
#
loop_
_entity.id
_entity.type
_entity.pdbx_description
1 polymer ?
#
loop_
_entity_poly.entity_id
_entity_poly.type
_entity_poly.pdbx_seq_one_letter_code
_entity_poly.pdbx_strand_id
1 'polypeptide(L)'
;MIRVGNMVLLNNVPPGCCPVCAVEHDPQEPHDCQSLFYQYKFYAEHKRWPTWEDAMAHCDDDMKTLWREELRQFGIVIEKTTVGCGDPSSGK
;
A
#
# COMPACT_ATOMS: atom_id res chain seq x y z
N MET A 1 2.14 -12.13 15.21
CA MET A 1 3.25 -11.16 15.16
C MET A 1 3.98 -11.37 13.84
N ILE A 2 4.34 -10.31 13.12
CA ILE A 2 4.98 -10.42 11.79
C ILE A 2 6.43 -9.95 11.92
N ARG A 3 7.39 -10.74 11.45
CA ARG A 3 8.83 -10.42 11.59
C ARG A 3 9.36 -9.76 10.32
N VAL A 4 9.95 -8.58 10.47
CA VAL A 4 10.64 -7.84 9.41
C VAL A 4 12.08 -7.60 9.85
N GLY A 5 12.99 -8.50 9.45
CA GLY A 5 14.37 -8.50 9.94
C GLY A 5 14.44 -8.69 11.46
N ASN A 6 15.01 -7.70 12.15
CA ASN A 6 15.11 -7.67 13.61
C ASN A 6 13.94 -6.96 14.30
N MET A 7 13.00 -6.41 13.53
CA MET A 7 11.79 -5.77 14.03
C MET A 7 10.62 -6.76 14.04
N VAL A 8 9.73 -6.59 15.01
CA VAL A 8 8.47 -7.35 15.12
C VAL A 8 7.31 -6.37 15.00
N LEU A 9 6.49 -6.53 13.96
CA LEU A 9 5.22 -5.83 13.82
C LEU A 9 4.16 -6.58 14.64
N LEU A 10 3.58 -5.86 15.60
CA LEU A 10 2.47 -6.35 16.40
C LEU A 10 1.19 -6.35 15.55
N ASN A 11 0.50 -7.48 15.49
CA ASN A 11 -0.75 -7.60 14.76
C ASN A 11 -1.93 -7.17 15.65
N ASN A 12 -1.91 -5.90 16.08
CA ASN A 12 -2.91 -5.32 16.99
C ASN A 12 -3.74 -4.27 16.27
N VAL A 13 -4.59 -4.72 15.35
CA VAL A 13 -5.51 -3.84 14.62
C VAL A 13 -6.64 -3.42 15.57
N PRO A 14 -6.92 -2.12 15.74
CA PRO A 14 -8.04 -1.65 16.54
C PRO A 14 -9.37 -2.22 16.01
N PRO A 15 -10.35 -2.53 16.89
CA PRO A 15 -11.68 -2.95 16.45
C PRO A 15 -12.31 -1.90 15.52
N GLY A 16 -12.92 -2.36 14.42
CA GLY A 16 -13.53 -1.48 13.41
C GLY A 16 -12.59 -0.98 12.32
N CYS A 17 -11.27 -1.11 12.49
CA CYS A 17 -10.31 -0.77 11.44
C CYS A 17 -10.09 -1.93 10.46
N CYS A 18 -9.63 -1.59 9.25
CA CYS A 18 -9.27 -2.58 8.24
C CYS A 18 -8.14 -3.51 8.75
N PRO A 19 -8.27 -4.84 8.60
CA PRO A 19 -7.28 -5.80 9.09
C PRO A 19 -5.96 -5.78 8.30
N VAL A 20 -5.92 -5.08 7.17
CA VAL A 20 -4.75 -5.01 6.27
C VAL A 20 -3.93 -3.75 6.51
N CYS A 21 -4.57 -2.59 6.65
CA CYS A 21 -3.89 -1.31 6.82
C CYS A 21 -4.09 -0.66 8.21
N ALA A 22 -4.93 -1.23 9.08
CA ALA A 22 -5.24 -0.70 10.41
C ALA A 22 -5.80 0.74 10.42
N VAL A 23 -6.39 1.17 9.31
CA VAL A 23 -7.11 2.44 9.15
C VAL A 23 -8.59 2.13 8.90
N GLU A 24 -9.48 3.02 9.32
CA GLU A 24 -10.91 2.94 9.02
C GLU A 24 -11.18 3.44 7.58
N HIS A 25 -11.77 2.58 6.75
CA HIS A 25 -12.16 2.91 5.37
C HIS A 25 -13.27 1.96 4.89
N ASP A 26 -14.01 2.32 3.85
CA ASP A 26 -15.02 1.42 3.25
C ASP A 26 -14.32 0.20 2.62
N PRO A 27 -14.88 -1.03 2.67
CA PRO A 27 -14.27 -2.20 2.05
C PRO A 27 -14.05 -2.09 0.53
N GLN A 28 -14.77 -1.21 -0.17
CA GLN A 28 -14.58 -0.96 -1.59
C GLN A 28 -13.45 0.05 -1.85
N GLU A 29 -13.15 0.92 -0.88
CA GLU A 29 -12.03 1.86 -0.96
C GLU A 29 -10.69 1.13 -0.83
N PRO A 30 -9.61 1.65 -1.44
CA PRO A 30 -8.30 1.06 -1.35
C PRO A 30 -7.78 1.03 0.08
N HIS A 31 -6.83 0.14 0.31
CA HIS A 31 -5.98 0.27 1.49
C HIS A 31 -5.22 1.60 1.46
N ASP A 32 -4.94 2.16 2.64
CA ASP A 32 -4.05 3.30 2.74
C ASP A 32 -2.60 2.85 2.48
N CYS A 33 -2.07 3.21 1.31
CA CYS A 33 -0.68 2.91 0.92
C CYS A 33 0.35 3.59 1.84
N GLN A 34 -0.04 4.64 2.56
CA GLN A 34 0.82 5.37 3.48
C GLN A 34 0.76 4.82 4.91
N SER A 35 -0.17 3.92 5.22
CA SER A 35 -0.20 3.24 6.51
C SER A 35 1.09 2.42 6.72
N LEU A 36 1.83 2.73 7.79
CA LEU A 36 3.01 1.95 8.16
C LEU A 36 2.65 0.48 8.42
N PHE A 37 1.48 0.22 9.01
CA PHE A 37 1.02 -1.15 9.25
C PHE A 37 0.87 -1.91 7.93
N TYR A 38 0.23 -1.29 6.92
CA TYR A 38 0.13 -1.87 5.58
C TYR A 38 1.50 -2.08 4.94
N GLN A 39 2.34 -1.04 4.92
CA GLN A 39 3.67 -1.09 4.31
C GLN A 39 4.53 -2.23 4.86
N TYR A 40 4.61 -2.37 6.18
CA TYR A 40 5.40 -3.43 6.81
C TYR A 40 4.77 -4.81 6.68
N LYS A 41 3.44 -4.91 6.72
CA LYS A 41 2.73 -6.17 6.48
C LYS A 41 2.97 -6.67 5.05
N PHE A 42 2.81 -5.77 4.07
CA PHE A 42 3.07 -6.04 2.65
C PHE A 42 4.55 -6.40 2.42
N TYR A 43 5.48 -5.63 2.98
CA TYR A 43 6.91 -5.92 2.86
C TYR A 43 7.29 -7.29 3.44
N ALA A 44 6.70 -7.68 4.57
CA ALA A 44 6.97 -8.98 5.17
C ALA A 44 6.61 -10.14 4.23
N GLU A 45 5.54 -9.98 3.45
CA GLU A 45 5.03 -10.98 2.51
C GLU A 45 5.74 -10.92 1.14
N HIS A 46 5.86 -9.73 0.56
CA HIS A 46 6.29 -9.54 -0.83
C HIS A 46 7.76 -9.10 -0.99
N LYS A 47 8.45 -8.79 0.11
CA LYS A 47 9.85 -8.32 0.13
C LYS A 47 10.13 -7.06 -0.71
N ARG A 48 9.10 -6.25 -0.96
CA ARG A 48 9.15 -4.92 -1.56
C ARG A 48 8.14 -4.00 -0.90
N TRP A 49 8.29 -2.70 -1.08
CA TRP A 49 7.30 -1.73 -0.62
C TRP A 49 6.05 -1.75 -1.54
N PRO A 50 4.85 -1.56 -0.98
CA PRO A 50 3.63 -1.49 -1.78
C PRO A 50 3.61 -0.23 -2.64
N THR A 51 2.85 -0.29 -3.72
CA THR A 51 2.44 0.85 -4.53
C THR A 51 0.95 1.14 -4.28
N TRP A 52 0.47 2.29 -4.73
CA TRP A 52 -0.98 2.56 -4.72
C TRP A 52 -1.76 1.58 -5.60
N GLU A 53 -1.16 1.00 -6.63
CA GLU A 53 -1.80 -0.06 -7.43
C GLU A 53 -1.98 -1.35 -6.61
N ASP A 54 -1.02 -1.70 -5.76
CA ASP A 54 -1.16 -2.83 -4.82
C ASP A 54 -2.26 -2.55 -3.77
N ALA A 55 -2.34 -1.30 -3.31
CA ALA A 55 -3.31 -0.87 -2.32
C ALA A 55 -4.75 -0.89 -2.88
N MET A 56 -4.90 -0.65 -4.18
CA MET A 56 -6.16 -0.75 -4.92
C MET A 56 -6.42 -2.14 -5.51
N ALA A 57 -5.58 -3.16 -5.28
CA ALA A 57 -5.66 -4.42 -6.03
C ALA A 57 -7.06 -5.09 -5.97
N HIS A 58 -7.72 -4.99 -4.81
CA HIS A 58 -9.06 -5.55 -4.56
C HIS A 58 -10.21 -4.66 -5.06
N CYS A 59 -9.95 -3.40 -5.43
CA CYS A 59 -10.95 -2.47 -5.91
C CYS A 59 -11.45 -2.86 -7.31
N ASP A 60 -12.69 -2.50 -7.63
CA ASP A 60 -13.19 -2.57 -9.01
C ASP A 60 -12.56 -1.49 -9.90
N ASP A 61 -12.84 -1.55 -11.20
CA ASP A 61 -12.23 -0.66 -12.20
C ASP A 61 -12.68 0.80 -12.06
N ASP A 62 -13.91 1.02 -11.60
CA ASP A 62 -14.47 2.37 -11.40
C ASP A 62 -13.78 3.05 -10.21
N MET A 63 -13.65 2.33 -9.09
CA MET A 63 -12.96 2.81 -7.90
C MET A 63 -11.46 3.02 -8.15
N LYS A 64 -10.81 2.11 -8.90
CA LYS A 64 -9.42 2.30 -9.34
C LYS A 64 -9.26 3.54 -10.21
N THR A 65 -10.24 3.83 -11.08
CA THR A 65 -10.21 5.03 -11.93
C THR A 65 -10.35 6.29 -11.09
N LEU A 66 -11.35 6.31 -10.20
CA LEU A 66 -11.59 7.42 -9.28
C LEU A 66 -10.33 7.75 -8.45
N TRP A 67 -9.73 6.75 -7.79
CA TRP A 67 -8.57 6.98 -6.94
C TRP A 67 -7.31 7.39 -7.71
N ARG A 68 -7.12 6.91 -8.95
CA ARG A 68 -6.03 7.41 -9.81
C ARG A 68 -6.21 8.89 -10.14
N GLU A 69 -7.44 9.36 -10.31
CA GLU A 69 -7.73 10.77 -10.56
C GLU A 69 -7.51 11.62 -9.31
N GLU A 70 -7.99 11.17 -8.15
CA GLU A 70 -7.77 11.84 -6.86
C GLU A 70 -6.27 11.93 -6.53
N LEU A 71 -5.53 10.82 -6.61
CA LEU A 71 -4.09 10.79 -6.34
C LEU A 71 -3.30 11.71 -7.28
N ARG A 72 -3.75 11.86 -8.53
CA ARG A 72 -3.13 12.80 -9.48
C ARG A 72 -3.25 14.25 -9.00
N GLN A 73 -4.34 14.63 -8.32
CA GLN A 73 -4.49 15.97 -7.75
C GLN A 73 -3.44 16.25 -6.66
N PHE A 74 -2.97 15.21 -5.97
CA PHE A 74 -1.89 15.27 -4.99
C PHE A 74 -0.49 15.09 -5.60
N GLY A 75 -0.38 15.08 -6.93
CA GLY A 75 0.90 14.90 -7.64
C GLY A 75 1.40 13.45 -7.67
N ILE A 76 0.57 12.49 -7.28
CA ILE A 76 0.90 11.05 -7.29
C ILE A 76 0.37 10.45 -8.58
N VAL A 77 1.26 10.16 -9.53
CA VAL A 77 0.92 9.54 -10.81
C VAL A 77 1.20 8.05 -10.75
N ILE A 78 0.15 7.24 -10.92
CA ILE A 78 0.25 5.79 -11.05
C ILE A 78 0.37 5.45 -12.52
N GLU A 79 1.61 5.36 -13.01
CA GLU A 79 1.88 4.88 -14.36
C GLU A 79 1.77 3.34 -14.37
N LYS A 80 1.19 2.78 -15.43
CA LYS A 80 1.35 1.34 -15.70
C LYS A 80 2.80 1.11 -16.13
N THR A 81 3.69 0.90 -15.18
CA THR A 81 5.10 0.64 -15.50
C THR A 81 5.24 -0.76 -16.10
N THR A 82 5.31 -0.85 -17.43
CA THR A 82 6.06 -1.93 -18.07
C THR A 82 7.54 -1.61 -17.88
N VAL A 83 8.11 -1.90 -16.71
CA VAL A 83 9.55 -2.04 -16.43
C VAL A 83 9.71 -2.39 -14.96
N GLY A 84 10.48 -3.45 -14.70
CA GLY A 84 10.69 -4.06 -13.40
C GLY A 84 11.34 -3.15 -12.37
N CYS A 85 11.08 -3.47 -11.11
CA CYS A 85 11.56 -2.77 -9.94
C CYS A 85 13.06 -3.04 -9.69
N GLY A 86 13.85 -1.96 -9.57
CA GLY A 86 15.11 -1.94 -8.84
C GLY A 86 16.28 -1.30 -9.58
N ASP A 87 16.61 -0.06 -9.23
CA ASP A 87 18.02 0.25 -8.93
C ASP A 87 18.12 1.46 -7.97
N PRO A 88 18.43 1.24 -6.67
CA PRO A 88 18.77 2.32 -5.75
C PRO A 88 20.24 2.71 -5.98
N SER A 89 20.50 3.43 -7.07
CA SER A 89 21.82 4.00 -7.36
C SER A 89 21.65 5.40 -7.94
N SER A 90 21.27 6.35 -7.09
CA SER A 90 21.46 7.78 -7.32
C SER A 90 21.31 8.54 -6.00
N GLY A 91 22.42 8.96 -5.40
CA GLY A 91 22.36 9.89 -4.27
C GLY A 91 23.59 9.98 -3.38
N LYS A 92 24.76 10.28 -4.00
CA LYS A 92 26.03 10.81 -3.44
C LYS A 92 26.60 10.25 -2.14
#